data_AF-A0A060Y143-F1
#
_entry.id   AF-A0A060Y143-F1
#
_cell.length_a   1.000
_cell.length_b   1.000
_cell.length_c   1.000
_cell.angle_alpha   90.00
_cell.angle_beta   90.00
_cell.angle_gamma   90.00
#
_symmetry.space_group_name_H-M   'P 1'
#
loop_
_entity.id
_entity.type
_entity.pdbx_description
1 polymer ?
#
loop_
_entity_poly.entity_id
_entity_poly.type
_entity_poly.pdbx_seq_one_letter_code
_entity_poly.pdbx_strand_id
1 'polypeptide(L)' 'MAQTNSVGSNGVADESPNMIVYRKMEDVIARMQDEKNGIPIRTVKSFLSKIPSVFSGKHLT' A
#
# COMPACT_ATOMS: atom_id res chain seq x y z
N MET A 1 -8.40 -25.04 23.02
CA MET A 1 -7.72 -23.94 23.73
C MET A 1 -6.57 -23.48 22.84
N ALA A 2 -6.81 -22.51 21.96
CA ALA A 2 -5.77 -21.96 21.09
C ALA A 2 -5.30 -20.63 21.71
N GLN A 3 -4.02 -20.59 22.05
CA GLN A 3 -3.37 -19.46 22.69
C GLN A 3 -3.39 -18.27 21.73
N THR A 4 -4.02 -17.17 22.14
CA THR A 4 -3.96 -15.88 21.45
C THR A 4 -2.57 -15.29 21.69
N ASN A 5 -1.76 -15.23 20.64
CA ASN A 5 -0.45 -14.60 20.72
C ASN A 5 -0.63 -13.08 20.86
N SER A 6 -0.43 -12.59 22.07
CA SER A 6 -0.41 -11.17 22.42
C SER A 6 0.71 -10.47 21.65
N VAL A 7 0.32 -9.60 20.70
CA VAL A 7 1.24 -8.71 19.99
C VAL A 7 1.76 -7.69 21.01
N GLY A 8 3.07 -7.75 21.26
CA GLY A 8 3.77 -6.94 22.24
C GLY A 8 3.82 -5.45 21.89
N SER A 9 3.58 -4.64 22.92
CA SER A 9 4.23 -3.35 23.21
C SER A 9 4.66 -2.45 22.03
N ASN A 10 3.72 -1.69 21.44
CA ASN A 10 4.01 -0.56 20.54
C ASN A 10 3.86 0.80 21.25
N GLY A 11 4.38 0.94 22.48
CA GLY A 11 4.15 2.14 23.30
C GLY A 11 5.03 3.36 23.01
N VAL A 12 6.05 3.23 22.15
CA VAL A 12 7.05 4.31 21.94
C VAL A 12 7.46 4.53 20.47
N ALA A 13 7.08 3.62 19.57
CA ALA A 13 7.40 3.74 18.15
C ALA A 13 6.33 4.50 17.36
N ASP A 14 5.11 4.64 17.89
CA ASP A 14 3.98 5.28 17.20
C ASP A 14 4.06 6.83 17.12
N GLU A 15 5.00 7.47 17.81
CA GLU A 15 5.06 8.95 17.91
C GLU A 15 6.31 9.61 17.35
N SER A 16 7.24 8.87 16.73
CA SER A 16 8.34 9.56 16.04
C SER A 16 7.78 10.38 14.87
N PRO A 17 8.25 11.62 14.62
CA PRO A 17 7.72 12.44 13.55
C PRO A 17 7.71 11.75 12.18
N ASN A 18 8.71 10.89 11.94
CA ASN A 18 8.79 10.09 10.72
C ASN A 18 7.69 9.02 10.63
N MET A 19 7.32 8.40 11.76
CA MET A 19 6.24 7.41 11.80
C MET A 19 4.87 8.01 11.49
N ILE A 20 4.61 9.24 11.90
CA ILE A 20 3.38 9.96 11.52
C ILE A 20 3.30 10.14 10.00
N VAL A 21 4.43 10.43 9.35
CA VAL A 21 4.50 10.56 7.88
C VAL A 21 4.27 9.20 7.22
N TYR A 22 4.90 8.13 7.70
CA TYR A 22 4.69 6.79 7.15
C TYR A 22 3.24 6.33 7.28
N ARG A 23 2.58 6.58 8.41
CA ARG A 23 1.15 6.28 8.60
C ARG A 23 0.27 7.00 7.59
N LYS A 24 0.51 8.31 7.39
CA LYS A 24 -0.22 9.08 6.37
C LYS A 24 0.03 8.58 4.96
N MET A 25 1.25 8.12 4.65
CA MET A 25 1.56 7.50 3.36
C MET A 25 0.81 6.17 3.20
N GLU A 26 0.76 5.33 4.24
CA GLU A 26 -0.01 4.07 4.23
C GLU A 26 -1.49 4.32 3.95
N ASP A 27 -2.10 5.34 4.56
CA ASP A 27 -3.50 5.72 4.32
C ASP A 27 -3.76 6.14 2.86
N VAL A 28 -2.79 6.80 2.23
CA VAL A 28 -2.86 7.15 0.80
C VAL A 28 -2.76 5.89 -0.06
N ILE A 29 -1.80 5.02 0.24
CA ILE A 29 -1.61 3.76 -0.49
C ILE A 29 -2.85 2.85 -0.36
N ALA A 30 -3.45 2.77 0.82
CA ALA A 30 -4.68 2.00 1.04
C ALA A 30 -5.82 2.47 0.13
N ARG A 31 -6.01 3.79 -0.02
CA ARG A 31 -7.00 4.36 -0.95
C ARG A 31 -6.64 4.11 -2.42
N MET A 32 -5.36 4.14 -2.77
CA MET A 32 -4.91 3.83 -4.13
C MET A 32 -5.11 2.37 -4.51
N GLN A 33 -5.17 1.46 -3.53
CA GLN A 33 -5.38 0.02 -3.74
C GLN A 33 -6.84 -0.42 -3.61
N ASP A 34 -7.77 0.51 -3.35
CA ASP A 34 -9.20 0.19 -3.26
C ASP A 34 -9.71 -0.48 -4.55
N GLU A 35 -10.43 -1.59 -4.41
CA GLU A 35 -10.85 -2.40 -5.57
C GLU A 35 -11.82 -1.67 -6.50
N LYS A 36 -12.58 -0.69 -5.99
CA LYS A 36 -13.64 -0.01 -6.72
C LYS A 36 -13.26 1.40 -7.16
N ASN A 37 -12.54 2.12 -6.31
CA ASN A 37 -12.21 3.54 -6.46
C ASN A 37 -10.70 3.79 -6.56
N GLY A 38 -9.87 2.76 -6.45
CA GLY A 38 -8.42 2.85 -6.52
C GLY A 38 -7.88 2.96 -7.94
N ILE A 39 -6.56 2.86 -8.05
CA ILE A 39 -5.84 2.99 -9.31
C ILE A 39 -5.99 1.71 -10.14
N PRO A 40 -6.34 1.80 -11.43
CA PRO A 40 -6.49 0.63 -12.27
C PRO A 40 -5.15 -0.07 -12.50
N ILE A 41 -5.07 -1.33 -12.09
CA ILE A 41 -3.93 -2.21 -12.33
C ILE A 41 -4.21 -3.07 -13.57
N ARG A 42 -3.26 -3.10 -14.50
CA ARG A 42 -3.38 -3.80 -15.77
C ARG A 42 -2.11 -4.53 -16.13
N THR A 43 -2.24 -5.47 -17.06
CA THR A 43 -1.09 -6.04 -17.75
C THR A 43 -0.88 -5.30 -19.06
N VAL A 44 0.33 -4.80 -19.29
CA VAL A 44 0.68 -4.17 -20.57
C VAL A 44 1.48 -5.14 -21.42
N LYS A 45 1.27 -5.08 -22.74
CA LYS A 45 2.02 -5.87 -23.72
C LYS A 45 2.70 -4.92 -24.70
N SER A 46 4.02 -5.08 -24.81
CA SER A 46 4.83 -4.59 -25.91
C SER A 46 5.12 -5.76 -26.86
N PHE A 47 5.75 -5.48 -28.01
CA PHE A 47 6.09 -6.50 -29.01
C PHE A 47 6.96 -7.63 -28.42
N LEU A 48 7.90 -7.29 -27.53
CA LEU A 48 8.85 -8.24 -26.94
C LEU A 48 8.56 -8.62 -25.49
N SER A 49 7.67 -7.90 -24.79
CA SER A 49 7.50 -8.05 -23.34
C SER A 49 6.05 -7.94 -22.91
N LYS A 50 5.69 -8.67 -21.86
CA LYS A 50 4.40 -8.55 -21.17
C LYS A 50 4.70 -8.31 -19.69
N ILE A 51 4.24 -7.18 -19.16
CA ILE A 51 4.50 -6.80 -17.77
C ILE A 51 3.16 -6.80 -17.03
N PRO A 52 2.92 -7.78 -16.14
CA PRO A 52 1.72 -7.82 -15.34
C PRO A 52 1.76 -6.79 -14.21
N SER A 53 0.58 -6.50 -13.66
CA SER A 53 0.41 -5.73 -12.43
C SER A 53 1.05 -4.33 -12.44
N VAL A 54 0.80 -3.56 -13.51
CA VAL A 54 1.28 -2.18 -13.64
C VAL A 54 0.13 -1.17 -13.71
N PHE A 55 0.42 0.08 -13.35
CA PHE A 55 -0.48 1.22 -13.52
C PHE A 55 0.24 2.38 -14.21
N SER A 56 -0.50 3.37 -14.72
CA SER A 56 0.10 4.57 -15.33
C SER A 56 0.46 5.62 -14.27
N GLY A 57 1.65 6.22 -14.37
CA GLY A 57 2.05 7.33 -13.48
C GLY A 57 1.12 8.56 -13.55
N LYS A 58 0.35 8.72 -14.64
CA LYS A 58 -0.70 9.74 -14.74
C LYS A 58 -1.80 9.63 -13.68
N HIS A 59 -1.92 8.48 -13.00
CA HIS A 59 -2.86 8.29 -11.90
C HIS A 59 -2.33 8.81 -10.56
N LEU A 60 -1.07 9.28 -10.50
CA LEU A 60 -0.42 9.80 -9.29
C LEU A 60 -0.27 11.33 -9.28
N THR A 61 -0.56 11.99 -10.41
CA THR A 61 -0.35 13.42 -10.64
C THR A 61 -1.70 14.13 -10.66
#